data_AF-A0A123U212-F1
#
_entry.id   AF-A0A123U212-F1
#
_cell.length_a   1.000
_cell.length_b   1.000
_cell.length_c   1.000
_cell.angle_alpha   90.00
_cell.angle_beta   90.00
_cell.angle_gamma   90.00
#
_symmetry.space_group_name_H-M   'P 1'
#
loop_
_entity.id
_entity.type
_entity.pdbx_description
1 polymer ?
#
loop_
_entity_poly.entity_id
_entity_poly.type
_entity_poly.pdbx_seq_one_letter_code
_entity_poly.pdbx_strand_id
1 'polypeptide(L)'
;MDFHAFDSSQLDAYKAEAKERWGQTAAYAEFEEGYDASKDRVFAQEMQAIFEVFGKMQSLEADHPDVQAQVANLQAYITENFYTCTKEILQNLGLMYVEDERFSANIDRAGGLGTAAFVSQTIAIYCQE
;
A
#
# COMPACT_ATOMS: atom_id res chain seq x y z
N MET A 1 -12.93 30.13 -0.72
CA MET A 1 -13.37 28.75 -0.99
C MET A 1 -13.13 27.99 0.29
N ASP A 2 -14.21 27.41 0.81
CA ASP A 2 -14.35 26.94 2.18
C ASP A 2 -13.56 25.64 2.38
N PHE A 3 -12.54 25.66 3.25
CA PHE A 3 -11.69 24.51 3.56
C PHE A 3 -12.46 23.66 4.58
N HIS A 4 -13.47 22.96 4.08
CA HIS A 4 -14.42 22.23 4.87
C HIS A 4 -13.72 21.14 5.69
N ALA A 5 -14.07 21.07 6.97
CA ALA A 5 -13.70 20.07 7.97
C ALA A 5 -14.17 18.63 7.65
N PHE A 6 -14.09 18.22 6.39
CA PHE A 6 -14.41 16.87 5.90
C PHE A 6 -13.24 15.88 6.10
N ASP A 7 -12.03 16.37 6.35
CA ASP A 7 -10.86 15.48 6.46
C ASP A 7 -10.88 14.65 7.76
N SER A 8 -11.31 15.21 8.90
CA SER A 8 -11.20 14.49 10.18
C SER A 8 -12.24 13.37 10.33
N SER A 9 -13.50 13.61 9.94
CA SER A 9 -14.56 12.61 10.08
C SER A 9 -14.39 11.43 9.13
N GLN A 10 -13.85 11.66 7.93
CA GLN A 10 -13.51 10.59 7.00
C GLN A 10 -12.28 9.80 7.47
N LEU A 11 -11.24 10.49 7.97
CA LEU A 11 -10.08 9.83 8.57
C LEU A 11 -10.49 8.97 9.78
N ASP A 12 -11.35 9.47 10.66
CA ASP A 12 -11.82 8.71 11.82
C ASP A 12 -12.66 7.50 11.40
N ALA A 13 -13.50 7.64 10.37
CA ALA A 13 -14.24 6.52 9.79
C ALA A 13 -13.31 5.45 9.19
N TYR A 14 -12.27 5.86 8.47
CA TYR A 14 -11.28 4.92 7.91
C TYR A 14 -10.45 4.24 8.98
N LYS A 15 -10.10 4.94 10.06
CA LYS A 15 -9.43 4.33 11.22
C LYS A 15 -10.33 3.31 11.92
N ALA A 16 -11.62 3.62 12.07
CA ALA A 16 -12.58 2.68 12.65
C ALA A 16 -12.75 1.44 11.77
N GLU A 17 -12.90 1.61 10.44
CA GLU A 17 -12.97 0.51 9.48
C GLU A 17 -11.69 -0.35 9.52
N ALA A 18 -10.52 0.28 9.56
CA ALA A 18 -9.25 -0.43 9.63
C ALA A 18 -9.13 -1.25 10.92
N LYS A 19 -9.55 -0.68 12.04
CA LYS A 19 -9.59 -1.38 13.34
C LYS A 19 -10.61 -2.52 13.36
N GLU A 20 -11.75 -2.36 12.70
CA GLU A 20 -12.75 -3.43 12.58
C GLU A 20 -12.20 -4.61 11.74
N ARG A 21 -11.54 -4.32 10.62
CA ARG A 21 -11.05 -5.34 9.69
C ARG A 21 -9.76 -6.01 10.16
N TRP A 22 -8.84 -5.26 10.79
CA TRP A 22 -7.49 -5.74 11.09
C TRP A 22 -7.07 -5.57 12.56
N GLY A 23 -7.91 -4.99 13.41
CA GLY A 23 -7.57 -4.66 14.81
C GLY A 23 -7.24 -5.85 15.71
N GLN A 24 -7.51 -7.08 15.25
CA GLN A 24 -7.14 -8.32 15.95
C GLN A 24 -5.82 -8.94 15.44
N THR A 25 -5.19 -8.33 14.43
CA THR A 25 -3.93 -8.83 13.86
C THR A 25 -2.73 -8.31 14.65
N ALA A 26 -1.66 -9.11 14.72
CA ALA A 26 -0.41 -8.69 15.32
C ALA A 26 0.21 -7.49 14.57
N ALA A 27 0.07 -7.45 13.24
CA ALA A 27 0.54 -6.34 12.41
C ALA A 27 -0.12 -5.01 12.77
N TYR A 28 -1.43 -5.02 13.06
CA TYR A 28 -2.13 -3.81 13.50
C TYR A 28 -1.68 -3.35 14.90
N ALA A 29 -1.37 -4.28 15.81
CA ALA A 29 -0.81 -3.93 17.12
C ALA A 29 0.59 -3.32 16.99
N GLU A 30 1.46 -3.90 16.17
CA GLU A 30 2.80 -3.36 15.88
C GLU A 30 2.73 -1.96 15.24
N PHE A 31 1.77 -1.76 14.32
CA PHE A 31 1.46 -0.46 13.77
C PHE A 31 1.07 0.55 14.85
N GLU A 32 0.12 0.24 15.73
CA GLU A 32 -0.30 1.16 16.78
C GLU A 32 0.84 1.54 17.75
N GLU A 33 1.81 0.64 17.96
CA GLU A 33 2.97 0.88 18.83
C GLU A 33 4.08 1.70 18.15
N GLY A 34 4.36 1.45 16.87
CA GLY A 34 5.50 2.01 16.14
C GLY A 34 5.18 3.21 15.26
N TYR A 35 3.90 3.45 14.95
CA TYR A 35 3.51 4.44 13.95
C TYR A 35 3.69 5.89 14.43
N ASP A 36 4.45 6.66 13.65
CA ASP A 36 4.66 8.08 13.87
C ASP A 36 3.79 8.93 12.94
N ALA A 37 2.63 9.34 13.44
CA ALA A 37 1.69 10.17 12.68
C ALA A 37 2.26 11.54 12.23
N SER A 38 3.38 12.00 12.81
CA SER A 38 4.03 13.23 12.35
C SER A 38 4.67 13.06 10.96
N LYS A 39 4.90 11.82 10.53
CA LYS A 39 5.50 11.47 9.24
C LYS A 39 4.49 11.15 8.14
N ASP A 40 3.18 11.25 8.39
CA ASP A 40 2.11 10.95 7.43
C ASP A 40 2.37 11.51 6.03
N ARG A 41 2.81 12.77 5.95
CA ARG A 41 3.11 13.43 4.67
C ARG A 41 4.30 12.81 3.94
N VAL A 42 5.33 12.44 4.68
CA VAL A 42 6.54 11.81 4.13
C VAL A 42 6.18 10.40 3.63
N PHE A 43 5.46 9.63 4.46
CA PHE A 43 4.97 8.30 4.09
C PHE A 43 4.11 8.31 2.83
N ALA A 44 3.20 9.29 2.72
CA ALA A 44 2.38 9.44 1.52
C ALA A 44 3.22 9.71 0.26
N GLN A 45 4.24 10.58 0.36
CA GLN A 45 5.12 10.92 -0.76
C GLN A 45 6.01 9.75 -1.18
N GLU A 46 6.59 9.04 -0.22
CA GLU A 46 7.47 7.90 -0.48
C GLU A 46 6.70 6.72 -1.06
N MET A 47 5.51 6.41 -0.50
CA MET A 47 4.63 5.39 -1.06
C MET A 47 4.16 5.73 -2.48
N GLN A 48 3.82 7.01 -2.73
CA GLN A 48 3.50 7.48 -4.07
C GLN A 48 4.67 7.25 -5.04
N ALA A 49 5.91 7.57 -4.63
CA ALA A 49 7.10 7.35 -5.46
C ALA A 49 7.33 5.86 -5.78
N ILE A 50 7.06 4.96 -4.82
CA ILE A 50 7.14 3.51 -5.04
C ILE A 50 6.14 3.07 -6.12
N PHE A 51 4.89 3.54 -6.06
CA PHE A 51 3.87 3.22 -7.06
C PHE A 51 4.12 3.89 -8.43
N GLU A 52 4.69 5.08 -8.46
CA GLU A 52 5.14 5.73 -9.70
C GLU A 52 6.21 4.90 -10.44
N VAL A 53 7.09 4.23 -9.70
CA VAL A 53 8.10 3.33 -10.29
C VAL A 53 7.42 2.09 -10.88
N PHE A 54 6.45 1.49 -10.18
CA PHE A 54 5.66 0.38 -10.74
C PHE A 54 4.93 0.78 -12.03
N GLY A 55 4.34 1.97 -12.06
CA GLY A 55 3.69 2.52 -13.25
C GLY A 55 4.60 2.56 -14.48
N LYS A 56 5.86 2.97 -14.28
CA LYS A 56 6.88 2.99 -15.36
C LYS A 56 7.30 1.61 -15.83
N MET A 57 7.04 0.57 -15.05
CA MET A 57 7.40 -0.82 -15.33
C MET A 57 6.25 -1.64 -15.94
N GLN A 58 5.05 -1.06 -16.14
CA GLN A 58 3.87 -1.78 -16.66
C GLN A 58 4.06 -2.39 -18.06
N SER A 59 5.11 -2.01 -18.80
CA SER A 59 5.47 -2.62 -20.10
C SER A 59 6.36 -3.87 -19.97
N LEU A 60 6.85 -4.17 -18.76
CA LEU A 60 7.62 -5.36 -18.44
C LEU A 60 6.70 -6.51 -18.03
N GLU A 61 7.20 -7.74 -18.15
CA GLU A 61 6.52 -8.90 -17.60
C GLU A 61 6.47 -8.83 -16.06
N ALA A 62 5.40 -9.37 -15.48
CA ALA A 62 5.17 -9.28 -14.04
C ALA A 62 6.24 -10.02 -13.20
N ASP A 63 6.88 -11.05 -13.76
CA ASP A 63 7.98 -11.81 -13.15
C ASP A 63 9.38 -11.25 -13.47
N HIS A 64 9.46 -10.12 -14.19
CA HIS A 64 10.74 -9.53 -14.56
C HIS A 64 11.56 -9.20 -13.30
N PRO A 65 12.88 -9.48 -13.27
CA PRO A 65 13.70 -9.31 -12.05
C PRO A 65 13.62 -7.91 -11.44
N ASP A 66 13.61 -6.85 -12.26
CA ASP A 66 13.49 -5.47 -11.77
C ASP A 66 12.12 -5.19 -11.14
N VAL A 67 11.06 -5.82 -11.64
CA VAL A 67 9.70 -5.70 -11.09
C VAL A 67 9.62 -6.40 -9.75
N GLN A 68 10.18 -7.61 -9.66
CA GLN A 68 10.24 -8.38 -8.42
C GLN A 68 11.12 -7.70 -7.36
N ALA A 69 12.22 -7.06 -7.76
CA ALA A 69 13.02 -6.21 -6.89
C ALA A 69 12.23 -5.01 -6.35
N GLN A 70 11.35 -4.42 -7.17
CA GLN A 70 10.47 -3.33 -6.73
C GLN A 70 9.38 -3.82 -5.78
N VAL A 71 8.89 -5.06 -5.91
CA VAL A 71 8.00 -5.69 -4.91
C VAL A 71 8.72 -5.87 -3.58
N ALA A 72 9.97 -6.35 -3.60
CA ALA A 72 10.78 -6.45 -2.39
C ALA A 72 11.02 -5.08 -1.73
N ASN A 73 11.24 -4.03 -2.54
CA ASN A 73 11.37 -2.66 -2.05
C ASN A 73 10.07 -2.16 -1.37
N LEU A 74 8.90 -2.43 -1.98
CA LEU A 74 7.61 -2.13 -1.35
C LEU A 74 7.45 -2.85 0.00
N GLN A 75 7.76 -4.16 0.05
CA GLN A 75 7.67 -4.94 1.28
C GLN A 75 8.60 -4.42 2.38
N ALA A 76 9.86 -4.13 2.02
CA ALA A 76 10.86 -3.59 2.93
C ALA A 76 10.42 -2.23 3.48
N TYR A 77 9.95 -1.34 2.60
CA TYR A 77 9.46 -0.03 3.00
C TYR A 77 8.29 -0.12 3.99
N ILE A 78 7.34 -1.02 3.76
CA ILE A 78 6.22 -1.25 4.70
C ILE A 78 6.75 -1.77 6.05
N THR A 79 7.68 -2.73 5.99
CA THR A 79 8.31 -3.35 7.16
C THR A 79 9.04 -2.34 8.05
N GLU A 80 9.78 -1.43 7.43
CA GLU A 80 10.61 -0.45 8.14
C GLU A 80 9.79 0.65 8.81
N ASN A 81 8.62 1.00 8.26
CA ASN A 81 7.90 2.22 8.65
C ASN A 81 6.55 1.99 9.34
N PHE A 82 5.96 0.80 9.21
CA PHE A 82 4.60 0.54 9.70
C PHE A 82 4.52 -0.68 10.60
N TYR A 83 4.83 -1.87 10.08
CA TYR A 83 4.75 -3.15 10.79
C TYR A 83 5.45 -4.22 9.98
N THR A 84 5.81 -5.35 10.60
CA THR A 84 6.47 -6.47 9.92
C THR A 84 5.59 -7.03 8.80
N CYS A 85 5.91 -6.68 7.55
CA CYS A 85 5.13 -7.07 6.38
C CYS A 85 5.63 -8.42 5.86
N THR A 86 5.01 -9.51 6.34
CA THR A 86 5.30 -10.86 5.83
C THR A 86 4.80 -11.02 4.39
N LYS A 87 5.26 -12.05 3.67
CA LYS A 87 4.74 -12.37 2.32
C LYS A 87 3.23 -12.62 2.33
N GLU A 88 2.69 -13.23 3.39
CA GLU A 88 1.24 -13.42 3.55
C GLU A 88 0.50 -12.09 3.68
N ILE A 89 1.01 -11.16 4.49
CA ILE A 89 0.41 -9.82 4.62
C ILE A 89 0.52 -9.07 3.29
N LEU A 90 1.68 -9.11 2.65
CA LEU A 90 1.90 -8.48 1.35
C LEU A 90 0.92 -9.01 0.29
N GLN A 91 0.69 -10.32 0.25
CA GLN A 91 -0.28 -10.94 -0.65
C GLN A 91 -1.69 -10.42 -0.41
N ASN A 92 -2.12 -10.33 0.85
CA ASN A 92 -3.42 -9.77 1.21
C ASN A 92 -3.54 -8.28 0.84
N LEU A 93 -2.46 -7.49 1.00
CA LEU A 93 -2.42 -6.11 0.55
C LEU A 93 -2.57 -6.00 -0.97
N GLY A 94 -1.89 -6.87 -1.72
CA GLY A 94 -2.02 -6.95 -3.18
C GLY A 94 -3.46 -7.20 -3.64
N LEU A 95 -4.21 -8.05 -2.95
CA LEU A 95 -5.65 -8.27 -3.22
C LEU A 95 -6.47 -7.02 -2.86
N MET A 96 -6.23 -6.44 -1.68
CA MET A 96 -6.93 -5.22 -1.25
C MET A 96 -6.74 -4.06 -2.23
N TYR A 97 -5.56 -3.91 -2.85
CA TYR A 97 -5.28 -2.85 -3.83
C TYR A 97 -6.19 -2.90 -5.06
N VAL A 98 -6.79 -4.04 -5.39
CA VAL A 98 -7.68 -4.20 -6.53
C VAL A 98 -9.14 -4.40 -6.14
N GLU A 99 -9.41 -4.96 -4.95
CA GLU A 99 -10.77 -5.21 -4.46
C GLU A 99 -11.46 -3.94 -3.94
N ASP A 100 -10.69 -2.95 -3.47
CA ASP A 100 -11.21 -1.69 -2.95
C ASP A 100 -10.88 -0.54 -3.91
N GLU A 101 -11.92 0.03 -4.52
CA GLU A 101 -11.81 1.12 -5.51
C GLU A 101 -11.05 2.35 -4.99
N ARG A 102 -11.05 2.58 -3.67
CA ARG A 102 -10.32 3.70 -3.06
C ARG A 102 -8.82 3.49 -3.18
N PHE A 103 -8.35 2.26 -2.98
CA PHE A 103 -6.93 1.93 -3.12
C PHE A 103 -6.52 1.90 -4.58
N SER A 104 -7.30 1.24 -5.43
CA SER A 104 -6.97 1.16 -6.85
C SER A 104 -6.90 2.53 -7.51
N ALA A 105 -7.87 3.43 -7.22
CA ALA A 105 -7.86 4.79 -7.74
C ALA A 105 -6.66 5.62 -7.25
N ASN A 106 -6.24 5.44 -5.99
CA ASN A 106 -5.10 6.15 -5.43
C ASN A 106 -3.77 5.67 -6.04
N ILE A 107 -3.60 4.36 -6.21
CA ILE A 107 -2.42 3.75 -6.82
C ILE A 107 -2.34 4.11 -8.31
N ASP A 108 -3.46 4.02 -9.03
CA ASP A 108 -3.52 4.38 -10.45
C ASP A 108 -3.29 5.88 -10.68
N ARG A 109 -3.68 6.74 -9.73
CA ARG A 109 -3.34 8.17 -9.79
C ARG A 109 -1.83 8.41 -9.65
N ALA A 110 -1.14 7.57 -8.90
CA ALA A 110 0.31 7.65 -8.72
C ALA A 110 1.06 7.06 -9.93
N GLY A 111 0.80 5.79 -10.27
CA GLY A 111 1.55 5.07 -11.31
C GLY A 111 0.99 5.16 -12.72
N GLY A 112 -0.27 5.57 -12.89
CA GLY A 112 -1.00 5.48 -14.16
C GLY A 112 -2.03 4.35 -14.15
N LEU A 113 -2.96 4.38 -15.11
CA LEU A 113 -4.08 3.46 -15.19
C LEU A 113 -3.62 1.99 -15.22
N GLY A 114 -4.22 1.15 -14.36
CA GLY A 114 -3.89 -0.27 -14.27
C GLY A 114 -2.65 -0.59 -13.42
N THR A 115 -2.05 0.39 -12.75
CA THR A 115 -0.91 0.15 -11.85
C THR A 115 -1.32 -0.73 -10.68
N ALA A 116 -2.50 -0.50 -10.10
CA ALA A 116 -3.00 -1.31 -8.99
C ALA A 116 -3.11 -2.80 -9.35
N ALA A 117 -3.68 -3.07 -10.53
CA ALA A 117 -3.79 -4.43 -11.07
C ALA A 117 -2.42 -5.07 -11.33
N PHE A 118 -1.50 -4.30 -11.93
CA PHE A 118 -0.13 -4.75 -12.18
C PHE A 118 0.60 -5.08 -10.87
N VAL A 119 0.55 -4.20 -9.87
CA VAL A 119 1.18 -4.43 -8.55
C VAL A 119 0.59 -5.65 -7.84
N SER A 120 -0.73 -5.82 -7.89
CA SER A 120 -1.40 -7.00 -7.33
C SER A 120 -0.87 -8.30 -7.94
N GLN A 121 -0.73 -8.32 -9.27
CA GLN A 121 -0.21 -9.48 -10.00
C GLN A 121 1.25 -9.77 -9.66
N THR A 122 2.11 -8.76 -9.59
CA THR A 122 3.55 -8.93 -9.34
C THR A 122 3.82 -9.37 -7.90
N ILE A 123 3.03 -8.87 -6.93
CA ILE A 123 3.01 -9.35 -5.54
C ILE A 123 2.63 -10.83 -5.48
N ALA A 124 1.61 -11.25 -6.22
CA ALA A 124 1.17 -12.64 -6.22
C ALA A 124 2.28 -13.59 -6.69
N ILE A 125 3.09 -13.17 -7.66
CA ILE A 125 4.26 -13.93 -8.13
C ILE A 125 5.36 -13.95 -7.06
N TYR A 126 5.73 -12.78 -6.53
CA TYR A 126 6.77 -12.64 -5.50
C TYR A 126 6.52 -13.50 -4.25
N CYS A 127 5.25 -13.63 -3.86
CA CYS A 127 4.85 -14.38 -2.67
C CYS A 127 4.81 -15.90 -2.88
N GLN A 128 4.92 -16.37 -4.13
CA GLN A 128 4.96 -17.81 -4.46
C GLN A 128 6.39 -18.38 -4.43
N GLU A 129 7.42 -17.54 -4.43
CA GLU A 129 8.83 -17.92 -4.28
C GLU A 129 9.21 -18.28 -2.83
#